data_AF-A9JSN4-F1
#
_entry.id   AF-A9JSN4-F1
#
_cell.length_a   1.000
_cell.length_b   1.000
_cell.length_c   1.000
_cell.angle_alpha   90.00
_cell.angle_beta   90.00
_cell.angle_gamma   90.00
#
_symmetry.space_group_name_H-M   'P 1'
#
loop_
_entity.id
_entity.type
_entity.pdbx_description
1 polymer ?
#
loop_
_entity_poly.entity_id
_entity_poly.type
_entity_poly.pdbx_seq_one_letter_code
_entity_poly.pdbx_strand_id
1 'polypeptide(L)'
;MRLLPLFVLPFLFGGLVAECPNSALLLNESGEKLCARMFEHSSAYFDQSCGGAYLDAKNGDDFPYMPSGWKNKISSLVVSSRCTLKVWSKEGKLGNNRSFSAGTVYQMKDYKNGLFGNWNDSVQAYFCTCN
;
A
#
# COMPACT_ATOMS: atom_id res chain seq x y z
N MET A 1 -2.49 57.01 13.08
CA MET A 1 -2.01 55.63 13.26
C MET A 1 -2.92 54.69 12.49
N ARG A 2 -2.46 54.14 11.36
CA ARG A 2 -3.23 53.17 10.56
C ARG A 2 -2.87 51.78 11.05
N LEU A 3 -3.81 51.09 11.69
CA LEU A 3 -3.68 49.70 12.11
C LEU A 3 -3.74 48.81 10.85
N LEU A 4 -2.67 48.09 10.55
CA LEU A 4 -2.68 47.02 9.54
C LEU A 4 -3.48 45.82 10.08
N PRO A 5 -4.43 45.26 9.33
CA PRO A 5 -5.07 44.02 9.72
C PRO A 5 -4.11 42.86 9.46
N LEU A 6 -3.69 42.18 10.53
CA LEU A 6 -2.97 40.93 10.47
C LEU A 6 -3.94 39.86 9.95
N PHE A 7 -3.90 39.57 8.65
CA PHE A 7 -4.67 38.48 8.05
C PHE A 7 -4.00 37.16 8.45
N VAL A 8 -4.44 36.56 9.55
CA VAL A 8 -4.06 35.20 9.92
C VAL A 8 -4.81 34.26 8.98
N LEU A 9 -4.14 33.78 7.94
CA LEU A 9 -4.63 32.69 7.10
C LEU A 9 -4.77 31.44 7.98
N PRO A 10 -5.97 30.88 8.17
CA PRO A 10 -6.10 29.60 8.84
C PRO A 10 -5.44 28.56 7.93
N PHE A 11 -4.37 27.93 8.42
CA PHE A 11 -3.83 26.70 7.84
C PHE A 11 -4.94 25.64 7.91
N LEU A 12 -5.70 25.52 6.83
CA LEU A 12 -6.56 24.38 6.58
C LEU A 12 -5.66 23.19 6.25
N PHE A 13 -5.03 22.60 7.26
CA PHE A 13 -4.63 21.20 7.19
C PHE A 13 -5.90 20.36 7.28
N GLY A 14 -6.67 20.36 6.19
CA GLY A 14 -7.62 19.30 5.94
C GLY A 14 -6.80 18.02 5.87
N GLY A 15 -6.86 17.22 6.94
CA GLY A 15 -6.41 15.85 6.86
C GLY A 15 -7.19 15.20 5.73
N LEU A 16 -6.54 15.03 4.58
CA LEU A 16 -7.01 14.11 3.56
C LEU A 16 -7.12 12.77 4.27
N VAL A 17 -8.35 12.38 4.62
CA VAL A 17 -8.66 10.99 4.92
C VAL A 17 -8.09 10.21 3.76
N ALA A 18 -7.06 9.42 4.03
CA ALA A 18 -6.42 8.61 3.01
C ALA A 18 -7.46 7.57 2.60
N GLU A 19 -8.18 7.83 1.51
CA GLU A 19 -9.04 6.85 0.88
C GLU A 19 -8.18 6.02 -0.07
N CYS A 20 -8.33 4.70 -0.03
CA CYS A 20 -7.60 3.80 -0.91
C CYS A 20 -7.90 4.12 -2.39
N PRO A 21 -6.89 4.13 -3.28
CA PRO A 21 -7.13 4.37 -4.69
C PRO A 21 -7.99 3.26 -5.31
N ASN A 22 -8.73 3.62 -6.35
CA ASN A 22 -9.59 2.68 -7.06
C ASN A 22 -8.76 1.64 -7.83
N SER A 23 -8.93 0.36 -7.49
CA SER A 23 -8.28 -0.78 -8.18
C SER A 23 -8.58 -0.90 -9.67
N ALA A 24 -9.69 -0.34 -10.17
CA ALA A 24 -10.00 -0.34 -11.60
C ALA A 24 -9.08 0.60 -12.39
N LEU A 25 -8.58 1.66 -11.76
CA LEU A 25 -7.76 2.72 -12.36
C LEU A 25 -6.59 3.08 -11.43
N LEU A 26 -5.71 2.11 -11.16
CA LEU A 26 -4.50 2.36 -10.38
C LEU A 26 -3.35 2.77 -11.30
N LEU A 27 -3.04 4.06 -11.29
CA LEU A 27 -2.00 4.69 -12.13
C LEU A 27 -0.90 5.29 -11.25
N ASN A 28 0.31 5.37 -11.79
CA ASN A 28 1.39 6.17 -11.20
C ASN A 28 1.24 7.67 -11.56
N GLU A 29 2.15 8.49 -11.07
CA GLU A 29 2.17 9.95 -11.31
C GLU A 29 2.31 10.31 -12.80
N SER A 30 2.96 9.45 -13.58
CA SER A 30 3.11 9.59 -15.03
C SER A 30 1.92 9.06 -15.84
N GLY A 31 0.88 8.53 -15.18
CA GLY A 31 -0.30 7.94 -15.80
C GLY A 31 -0.13 6.50 -16.31
N GLU A 32 0.96 5.82 -15.95
CA GLU A 32 1.18 4.41 -16.32
C GLU A 32 0.40 3.48 -15.38
N LYS A 33 -0.16 2.39 -15.93
CA LYS A 33 -0.87 1.38 -15.15
C LYS A 33 0.09 0.67 -14.19
N LEU A 34 -0.26 0.67 -12.91
CA LEU A 34 0.42 -0.10 -11.87
C LEU A 34 -0.19 -1.50 -11.73
N CYS A 35 0.62 -2.46 -11.30
CA CYS A 35 0.15 -3.79 -10.94
C CYS A 35 -0.43 -3.81 -9.52
N ALA A 36 0.28 -3.19 -8.57
CA ALA A 36 -0.21 -2.98 -7.22
C ALA A 36 0.45 -1.75 -6.57
N ARG A 37 -0.19 -1.21 -5.54
CA ARG A 37 0.36 -0.19 -4.63
C ARG A 37 0.26 -0.72 -3.21
N MET A 38 1.37 -0.73 -2.49
CA MET A 38 1.48 -1.24 -1.12
C MET A 38 1.75 -0.06 -0.18
N PHE A 39 1.01 0.04 0.91
CA PHE A 39 1.03 1.19 1.81
C PHE A 39 1.60 0.83 3.19
N GLU A 40 2.28 1.79 3.78
CA GLU A 40 2.90 1.68 5.12
C GLU A 40 1.86 1.57 6.23
N HIS A 41 0.69 2.20 6.08
CA HIS A 41 -0.29 2.28 7.16
C HIS A 41 -1.65 1.72 6.76
N SER A 42 -2.31 1.12 7.75
CA SER A 42 -3.73 0.79 7.74
C SER A 42 -4.40 1.38 8.97
N SER A 43 -5.70 1.61 8.91
CA SER A 43 -6.51 2.09 10.03
C SER A 43 -7.48 1.00 10.50
N ALA A 44 -8.02 1.16 11.71
CA ALA A 44 -9.14 0.35 12.17
C ALA A 44 -10.40 0.58 11.32
N TYR A 45 -10.54 1.77 10.74
CA TYR A 45 -11.63 2.13 9.84
C TYR A 45 -11.18 1.93 8.39
N PHE A 46 -11.96 1.19 7.59
CA PHE A 46 -11.57 0.81 6.23
C PHE A 46 -11.38 2.02 5.31
N ASP A 47 -12.18 3.06 5.46
CA ASP A 47 -12.13 4.32 4.71
C ASP A 47 -10.94 5.22 5.08
N GLN A 48 -10.13 4.80 6.07
CA GLN A 48 -8.93 5.52 6.52
C GLN A 48 -7.65 4.69 6.34
N SER A 49 -7.72 3.56 5.64
CA SER A 49 -6.56 2.74 5.27
C SER A 49 -5.86 3.27 4.02
N CYS A 50 -4.76 2.64 3.59
CA CYS A 50 -3.94 3.12 2.48
C CYS A 50 -3.28 4.50 2.75
N GLY A 51 -2.89 4.72 4.00
CA GLY A 51 -2.18 5.93 4.43
C GLY A 51 -0.67 5.76 4.44
N GLY A 52 0.02 6.87 4.71
CA GLY A 52 1.49 6.92 4.82
C GLY A 52 2.19 6.88 3.48
N ALA A 53 3.47 6.50 3.49
CA ALA A 53 4.21 6.27 2.26
C ALA A 53 3.65 5.04 1.52
N TYR A 54 3.92 4.96 0.22
CA TYR A 54 3.55 3.82 -0.62
C TYR A 54 4.70 3.33 -1.50
N LEU A 55 4.66 2.05 -1.82
CA LEU A 55 5.54 1.35 -2.76
C LEU A 55 4.71 0.86 -3.94
N ASP A 56 5.07 1.35 -5.12
CA ASP A 56 4.44 0.93 -6.38
C ASP A 56 5.14 -0.29 -6.96
N ALA A 57 4.34 -1.26 -7.39
CA ALA A 57 4.78 -2.42 -8.15
C ALA A 57 4.23 -2.35 -9.57
N LYS A 58 5.12 -2.48 -10.55
CA LYS A 58 4.81 -2.58 -11.97
C LYS A 58 4.52 -4.02 -12.37
N ASN A 59 3.97 -4.20 -13.57
CA ASN A 59 3.77 -5.53 -14.12
C ASN A 59 5.13 -6.20 -14.39
N GLY A 60 5.31 -7.42 -13.91
CA GLY A 60 6.55 -8.18 -14.04
C GLY A 60 7.57 -7.88 -12.94
N ASP A 61 7.30 -6.94 -12.05
CA ASP A 61 8.21 -6.63 -10.94
C ASP A 61 8.39 -7.85 -10.05
N ASP A 62 9.64 -8.26 -9.91
CA ASP A 62 10.07 -9.43 -9.18
C ASP A 62 11.18 -9.04 -8.19
N PHE A 63 10.79 -8.88 -6.93
CA PHE A 63 11.66 -8.43 -5.86
C PHE A 63 11.83 -9.55 -4.82
N PRO A 64 12.91 -10.36 -4.91
CA PRO A 64 13.22 -11.34 -3.87
C PRO A 64 13.63 -10.69 -2.54
N TYR A 65 13.93 -9.40 -2.53
CA TYR A 65 14.22 -8.60 -1.34
C TYR A 65 13.45 -7.28 -1.44
N MET A 66 12.84 -6.83 -0.34
CA MET A 66 12.19 -5.52 -0.32
C MET A 66 13.19 -4.39 -0.63
N PRO A 67 12.75 -3.34 -1.35
CA PRO A 67 13.52 -2.10 -1.46
C PRO A 67 13.91 -1.56 -0.07
N SER A 68 15.02 -0.83 -0.01
CA SER A 68 15.50 -0.26 1.24
C SER A 68 14.42 0.56 1.95
N GLY A 69 14.25 0.34 3.26
CA GLY A 69 13.25 1.02 4.09
C GLY A 69 11.84 0.41 4.05
N TRP A 70 11.57 -0.59 3.22
CA TRP A 70 10.23 -1.20 3.06
C TRP A 70 10.02 -2.54 3.77
N LYS A 71 11.10 -3.08 4.34
CA LYS A 71 11.07 -4.33 5.12
C LYS A 71 10.08 -4.20 6.29
N ASN A 72 9.15 -5.15 6.39
CA ASN A 72 8.15 -5.20 7.46
C ASN A 72 7.33 -3.90 7.63
N LYS A 73 6.91 -3.29 6.52
CA LYS A 73 6.11 -2.06 6.57
C LYS A 73 4.72 -2.16 5.96
N ILE A 74 4.44 -3.18 5.15
CA ILE A 74 3.20 -3.19 4.37
C ILE A 74 2.04 -3.58 5.27
N SER A 75 1.12 -2.63 5.46
CA SER A 75 -0.07 -2.78 6.31
C SER A 75 -1.38 -2.74 5.52
N SER A 76 -1.40 -2.20 4.30
CA SER A 76 -2.53 -2.26 3.36
C SER A 76 -2.04 -2.25 1.92
N LEU A 77 -2.87 -2.66 0.95
CA LEU A 77 -2.49 -2.68 -0.46
C LEU A 77 -3.70 -2.61 -1.40
N VAL A 78 -3.47 -2.16 -2.64
CA VAL A 78 -4.44 -2.19 -3.73
C VAL A 78 -3.80 -2.91 -4.91
N VAL A 79 -4.49 -3.91 -5.46
CA VAL A 79 -4.07 -4.65 -6.66
C VAL A 79 -4.96 -4.24 -7.82
N SER A 80 -4.35 -3.89 -8.94
CA SER A 80 -5.05 -3.50 -10.16
C SER A 80 -5.95 -4.60 -10.70
N SER A 81 -6.98 -4.18 -11.45
CA SER A 81 -7.79 -5.08 -12.25
C SER A 81 -6.93 -5.96 -13.17
N ARG A 82 -7.26 -7.28 -13.18
CA ARG A 82 -6.55 -8.35 -13.89
C ARG A 82 -5.10 -8.58 -13.46
N CYS A 83 -4.70 -8.06 -12.30
CA CYS A 83 -3.39 -8.31 -11.74
C CYS A 83 -3.46 -9.19 -10.49
N THR A 84 -2.33 -9.80 -10.14
CA THR A 84 -2.13 -10.57 -8.91
C THR A 84 -0.80 -10.18 -8.31
N LEU A 85 -0.82 -9.83 -7.03
CA LEU A 85 0.38 -9.58 -6.23
C LEU A 85 0.64 -10.79 -5.33
N LYS A 86 1.76 -11.48 -5.55
CA LYS A 86 2.22 -12.55 -4.68
C LYS A 86 3.27 -12.00 -3.72
N VAL A 87 3.13 -12.31 -2.44
CA VAL A 87 4.05 -11.87 -1.38
C VAL A 87 4.59 -13.05 -0.58
N TRP A 88 5.76 -12.85 0.02
CA TRP A 88 6.42 -13.83 0.89
C TRP A 88 6.81 -13.21 2.22
N SER A 89 6.79 -14.04 3.27
CA SER A 89 7.09 -13.62 4.63
C SER A 89 8.58 -13.65 4.98
N LYS A 90 9.43 -14.16 4.09
CA LYS A 90 10.89 -14.13 4.20
C LYS A 90 11.52 -13.71 2.88
N GLU A 91 12.68 -13.07 3.01
CA GLU A 91 13.55 -12.71 1.89
C GLU A 91 13.94 -13.94 1.06
N GLY A 92 14.30 -13.71 -0.19
CA GLY A 92 14.59 -14.78 -1.16
C GLY A 92 13.35 -15.55 -1.60
N LYS A 93 12.14 -14.99 -1.42
CA LYS A 93 10.85 -15.64 -1.68
C LYS A 93 10.65 -16.95 -0.89
N LEU A 94 11.03 -16.93 0.37
CA LEU A 94 10.93 -18.08 1.28
C LEU A 94 9.77 -17.92 2.27
N GLY A 95 9.55 -18.95 3.09
CA GLY A 95 8.55 -18.94 4.15
C GLY A 95 7.12 -19.07 3.61
N ASN A 96 6.17 -18.45 4.31
CA ASN A 96 4.77 -18.44 3.89
C ASN A 96 4.62 -17.48 2.71
N ASN A 97 3.68 -17.80 1.81
CA ASN A 97 3.35 -16.94 0.70
C ASN A 97 1.84 -16.76 0.58
N ARG A 98 1.42 -15.65 -0.05
CA ARG A 98 0.02 -15.34 -0.31
C ARG A 98 -0.10 -14.59 -1.62
N SER A 99 -1.16 -14.91 -2.37
CA SER A 99 -1.55 -14.15 -3.54
C SER A 99 -2.76 -13.28 -3.21
N PHE A 100 -2.67 -12.00 -3.55
CA PHE A 100 -3.78 -11.06 -3.52
C PHE A 100 -4.22 -10.78 -4.96
N SER A 101 -5.48 -11.07 -5.25
CA SER A 101 -6.12 -10.74 -6.52
C SER A 101 -6.54 -9.27 -6.55
N ALA A 102 -6.99 -8.80 -7.72
CA ALA A 102 -7.53 -7.46 -7.92
C ALA A 102 -8.49 -7.01 -6.81
N GLY A 103 -8.33 -5.77 -6.35
CA GLY A 103 -9.14 -5.16 -5.31
C GLY A 103 -8.30 -4.49 -4.22
N THR A 104 -8.99 -4.04 -3.18
CA THR A 104 -8.40 -3.35 -2.04
C THR A 104 -8.31 -4.28 -0.83
N VAL A 105 -7.13 -4.31 -0.24
CA VAL A 105 -6.81 -4.99 1.02
C VAL A 105 -6.58 -3.89 2.05
N TYR A 106 -7.64 -3.53 2.78
CA TYR A 106 -7.62 -2.43 3.72
C TYR A 106 -6.73 -2.69 4.95
N GLN A 107 -6.67 -3.95 5.40
CA GLN A 107 -5.99 -4.31 6.65
C GLN A 107 -5.30 -5.67 6.48
N MET A 108 -3.97 -5.66 6.38
CA MET A 108 -3.17 -6.89 6.23
C MET A 108 -3.28 -7.81 7.46
N LYS A 109 -3.63 -7.25 8.63
CA LYS A 109 -3.84 -8.02 9.86
C LYS A 109 -5.01 -9.02 9.80
N ASP A 110 -5.95 -8.82 8.88
CA ASP A 110 -7.11 -9.72 8.73
C ASP A 110 -6.75 -11.01 7.96
N TYR A 111 -5.53 -11.06 7.41
CA TYR A 111 -5.04 -12.19 6.63
C TYR A 111 -4.01 -12.98 7.43
N LYS A 112 -4.30 -14.26 7.68
CA LYS A 112 -3.41 -15.16 8.43
C LYS A 112 -2.08 -15.41 7.71
N ASN A 113 -1.00 -15.44 8.48
CA ASN A 113 0.36 -15.76 8.06
C ASN A 113 0.90 -16.87 8.99
N GLY A 114 0.63 -18.12 8.62
CA GLY A 114 0.93 -19.28 9.48
C GLY A 114 -0.08 -19.45 10.62
N LEU A 115 0.35 -20.12 11.70
CA LEU A 115 -0.55 -20.51 12.80
C LEU A 115 -0.84 -19.38 13.81
N PHE A 116 0.15 -18.53 14.10
CA PHE A 116 0.07 -17.53 15.17
C PHE A 116 0.26 -16.08 14.70
N GLY A 117 0.28 -15.83 13.38
CA GLY A 117 0.59 -14.52 12.80
C GLY A 117 -0.38 -14.07 11.72
N ASN A 118 -0.24 -12.83 11.29
CA ASN A 118 -0.95 -12.23 10.16
C ASN A 118 0.02 -11.53 9.20
N TRP A 119 -0.48 -10.99 8.11
CA TRP A 119 0.35 -10.39 7.06
C TRP A 119 0.75 -8.93 7.34
N ASN A 120 0.22 -8.30 8.39
CA ASN A 120 0.60 -6.93 8.74
C ASN A 120 2.11 -6.86 8.98
N ASP A 121 2.76 -5.92 8.30
CA ASP A 121 4.19 -5.65 8.46
C ASP A 121 5.07 -6.90 8.31
N SER A 122 4.64 -7.84 7.46
CA SER A 122 5.29 -9.15 7.31
C SER A 122 5.81 -9.42 5.90
N VAL A 123 5.55 -8.53 4.93
CA VAL A 123 6.02 -8.70 3.56
C VAL A 123 7.52 -8.44 3.47
N GLN A 124 8.25 -9.41 2.91
CA GLN A 124 9.71 -9.40 2.76
C GLN A 124 10.19 -9.58 1.31
N ALA A 125 9.30 -10.06 0.43
CA ALA A 125 9.53 -10.19 -0.99
C ALA A 125 8.18 -10.18 -1.73
N TYR A 126 8.18 -9.80 -3.00
CA TYR A 126 6.96 -9.79 -3.81
C TYR A 126 7.23 -10.06 -5.29
N PHE A 127 6.17 -10.45 -5.99
CA PHE A 127 6.12 -10.60 -7.43
C PHE A 127 4.75 -10.13 -7.89
N CYS A 128 4.70 -9.25 -8.88
CA CYS A 128 3.45 -8.72 -9.41
C CYS A 128 3.30 -9.05 -10.89
N THR A 129 2.14 -9.59 -11.27
CA THR A 129 1.85 -9.96 -12.66
C THR A 129 0.43 -9.56 -13.05
N CYS A 130 0.24 -9.15 -14.29
CA CYS A 130 -1.02 -8.79 -14.90
C CYS A 130 -1.26 -9.60 -16.18
N ASN A 131 -2.51 -10.03 -16.40
CA ASN A 131 -2.95 -10.76 -17.58
C ASN A 131 -3.87 -9.93 -18.48
#